data_AF-A0A9C6XWX6-F1
#
_entry.id   AF-A0A9C6XWX6-F1
#
_cell.length_a   1.000
_cell.length_b   1.000
_cell.length_c   1.000
_cell.angle_alpha   90.00
_cell.angle_beta   90.00
_cell.angle_gamma   90.00
#
_symmetry.space_group_name_H-M   'P 1'
#
loop_
_entity.id
_entity.type
_entity.pdbx_description
1 polymer ?
#
loop_
_entity_poly.entity_id
_entity_poly.type
_entity_poly.pdbx_seq_one_letter_code
_entity_poly.pdbx_strand_id
1 'polypeptide(L)'
;MAPARRAAAAAPEAVDRVLLQIGKLGKFQVANFLVVNMPILFVAIYMIAYVFTAQDLNYRCLIPECETADAAAYAPPWLPEAIPVNDGSPEECVRFVHNNSSSDGNGTCSADLFDTTRTERCGAWVYEPGQRNTILNEWDLTCDDNKWKLALVGSIGSLGGMVGMPLAGFLSDR
;
A
#
# COMPACT_ATOMS: atom_id res chain seq x y z
N MET A 1 12.12 -59.96 0.72
CA MET A 1 12.88 -58.80 0.18
C MET A 1 12.97 -58.95 -1.33
N ALA A 2 12.04 -58.31 -2.07
CA ALA A 2 12.01 -58.02 -3.51
C ALA A 2 10.63 -57.39 -3.83
N PRO A 3 10.47 -56.54 -4.85
CA PRO A 3 11.35 -55.45 -5.29
C PRO A 3 10.62 -54.09 -5.28
N ALA A 4 11.41 -53.01 -5.26
CA ALA A 4 10.95 -51.63 -5.36
C ALA A 4 10.40 -51.31 -6.76
N ARG A 5 9.21 -50.69 -6.84
CA ARG A 5 8.68 -50.07 -8.06
C ARG A 5 9.55 -48.85 -8.42
N ARG A 6 10.26 -48.92 -9.54
CA ARG A 6 10.84 -47.77 -10.23
C ARG A 6 9.70 -46.93 -10.82
N ALA A 7 9.48 -45.73 -10.28
CA ALA A 7 8.75 -44.68 -10.99
C ALA A 7 9.68 -44.05 -12.04
N ALA A 8 9.16 -43.90 -13.24
CA ALA A 8 9.88 -43.60 -14.47
C ALA A 8 10.42 -42.17 -14.51
N ALA A 9 11.73 -42.05 -14.76
CA ALA A 9 12.33 -40.86 -15.36
C ALA A 9 12.12 -40.96 -16.89
N ALA A 10 11.02 -40.40 -17.40
CA ALA A 10 10.75 -40.32 -18.84
C ALA A 10 9.94 -39.05 -19.13
N ALA A 11 10.57 -37.88 -19.29
CA ALA A 11 9.86 -36.65 -19.67
C ALA A 11 10.68 -35.48 -20.28
N PRO A 12 11.73 -35.69 -21.10
CA PRO A 12 12.09 -34.68 -22.10
C PRO A 12 11.59 -35.09 -23.50
N GLU A 13 11.97 -36.27 -23.98
CA GLU A 13 11.66 -36.69 -25.36
C GLU A 13 10.18 -36.96 -25.64
N ALA A 14 9.40 -37.37 -24.63
CA ALA A 14 7.97 -37.64 -24.81
C ALA A 14 7.18 -36.35 -25.05
N VAL A 15 7.57 -35.26 -24.39
CA VAL A 15 6.91 -33.96 -24.52
C VAL A 15 7.23 -33.34 -25.87
N ASP A 16 8.51 -33.36 -26.28
CA ASP A 16 8.94 -32.85 -27.59
C ASP A 16 8.30 -33.59 -28.77
N ARG A 17 8.12 -34.92 -28.66
CA ARG A 17 7.43 -35.72 -29.69
C ARG A 17 5.95 -35.36 -29.82
N VAL A 18 5.29 -35.10 -28.69
CA VAL A 18 3.89 -34.64 -28.66
C VAL A 18 3.77 -33.23 -29.23
N LEU A 19 4.70 -32.32 -28.91
CA LEU A 19 4.74 -30.97 -29.48
C LEU A 19 4.95 -30.98 -31.01
N LEU A 20 5.76 -31.91 -31.53
CA LEU A 20 5.91 -32.13 -32.97
C LEU A 20 4.62 -32.65 -33.63
N GLN A 21 3.81 -33.44 -32.91
CA GLN A 21 2.50 -33.94 -33.38
C GLN A 21 1.39 -32.88 -33.36
N ILE A 22 1.46 -31.90 -32.47
CA ILE A 22 0.47 -30.81 -32.33
C ILE A 22 0.56 -29.80 -33.50
N GLY A 23 1.66 -29.80 -34.25
CA GLY A 23 1.84 -28.98 -35.45
C GLY A 23 2.06 -27.48 -35.18
N LYS A 24 2.17 -26.68 -36.25
CA LYS A 24 2.33 -25.22 -36.16
C LYS A 24 1.12 -24.56 -35.49
N LEU A 25 1.38 -23.56 -34.64
CA LEU A 25 0.38 -22.70 -33.99
C LEU A 25 -0.74 -22.27 -34.96
N GLY A 26 -1.91 -22.90 -34.81
CA GLY A 26 -3.09 -22.60 -35.61
C GLY A 26 -3.90 -21.42 -35.06
N LYS A 27 -4.76 -20.82 -35.89
CA LYS A 27 -5.64 -19.69 -35.48
C LYS A 27 -6.49 -20.02 -34.23
N PHE A 28 -6.99 -21.25 -34.14
CA PHE A 28 -7.78 -21.73 -33.00
C PHE A 28 -6.95 -21.85 -31.72
N GLN A 29 -5.72 -22.34 -31.81
CA GLN A 29 -4.81 -22.44 -30.65
C GLN A 29 -4.45 -21.05 -30.13
N VAL A 30 -4.19 -20.09 -31.02
CA VAL A 30 -3.94 -18.69 -30.66
C VAL A 30 -5.17 -18.07 -29.98
N ALA A 31 -6.37 -18.26 -30.55
CA ALA A 31 -7.60 -17.73 -29.96
C ALA A 31 -7.85 -18.29 -28.56
N ASN A 32 -7.68 -19.61 -28.37
CA ASN A 32 -7.87 -20.24 -27.07
C ASN A 32 -6.81 -19.77 -26.05
N PHE A 33 -5.55 -19.65 -26.47
CA PHE A 33 -4.50 -19.09 -25.63
C PHE A 33 -4.84 -17.67 -25.15
N LEU A 34 -5.34 -16.80 -26.04
CA LEU A 34 -5.75 -15.44 -25.67
C LEU A 34 -6.91 -15.44 -24.67
N VAL A 35 -7.93 -16.27 -24.88
CA VAL A 35 -9.10 -16.35 -23.98
C VAL A 35 -8.69 -16.85 -22.59
N VAL A 36 -7.82 -17.86 -22.51
CA VAL A 36 -7.33 -18.39 -21.23
C VAL A 36 -6.40 -17.39 -20.51
N ASN A 37 -5.56 -16.66 -21.25
CA ASN A 37 -4.65 -15.68 -20.64
C ASN A 37 -5.32 -14.35 -20.29
N MET A 38 -6.43 -14.00 -20.93
CA MET A 38 -7.18 -12.78 -20.64
C MET A 38 -7.45 -12.58 -19.13
N PRO A 39 -8.06 -13.53 -18.39
CA PRO A 39 -8.30 -13.36 -16.96
C PRO A 39 -7.00 -13.24 -16.15
N ILE A 40 -5.94 -13.96 -16.53
CA ILE A 40 -4.64 -13.89 -15.87
C ILE A 40 -4.05 -12.48 -15.99
N LEU A 41 -4.15 -11.86 -17.17
CA LEU A 41 -3.70 -10.49 -17.39
C LEU A 41 -4.46 -9.48 -16.53
N PHE A 42 -5.79 -9.61 -16.42
CA PHE A 42 -6.57 -8.72 -15.56
C PHE A 42 -6.19 -8.84 -14.09
N VAL A 43 -5.99 -10.06 -13.59
CA VAL A 43 -5.52 -10.28 -12.21
C VAL A 43 -4.13 -9.68 -12.00
N ALA A 44 -3.21 -9.86 -12.93
CA ALA A 44 -1.88 -9.27 -12.83
C ALA A 44 -1.90 -7.74 -12.79
N ILE A 45 -2.72 -7.11 -13.66
CA ILE A 45 -2.90 -5.65 -13.69
C ILE A 45 -3.46 -5.16 -12.34
N TYR A 46 -4.47 -5.84 -11.80
CA TYR A 46 -5.05 -5.49 -10.50
C TYR A 46 -4.01 -5.55 -9.37
N MET A 47 -3.20 -6.61 -9.32
CA MET A 47 -2.16 -6.77 -8.30
C MET A 47 -1.09 -5.67 -8.39
N ILE A 48 -0.72 -5.24 -9.59
CA ILE A 48 0.23 -4.13 -9.79
C ILE A 48 -0.42 -2.79 -9.44
N ALA A 49 -1.68 -2.56 -9.83
CA ALA A 49 -2.41 -1.34 -9.52
C ALA A 49 -2.46 -1.07 -8.01
N TYR A 50 -2.58 -2.13 -7.19
CA TYR A 50 -2.58 -2.03 -5.74
C TYR A 50 -1.37 -1.27 -5.18
N VAL A 51 -0.18 -1.50 -5.72
CA VAL A 51 1.07 -0.87 -5.25
C VAL A 51 1.00 0.65 -5.38
N PHE A 52 0.31 1.16 -6.40
CA PHE A 52 0.12 2.60 -6.59
C PHE A 52 -1.00 3.16 -5.73
N THR A 53 -2.08 2.39 -5.51
CA THR A 53 -3.21 2.84 -4.69
C THR A 53 -2.95 2.77 -3.20
N ALA A 54 -1.97 1.98 -2.75
CA ALA A 54 -1.55 1.85 -1.36
C ALA A 54 -0.17 2.48 -1.10
N GLN A 55 0.24 3.44 -1.95
CA GLN A 55 1.47 4.18 -1.75
C GLN A 55 1.39 5.01 -0.47
N ASP A 56 2.52 5.10 0.23
CA ASP A 56 2.70 6.02 1.35
C ASP A 56 2.77 7.46 0.83
N LEU A 57 2.10 8.39 1.51
CA LEU A 57 2.13 9.82 1.20
C LEU A 57 2.91 10.54 2.28
N ASN A 58 3.49 11.68 1.92
CA ASN A 58 4.01 12.59 2.93
C ASN A 58 2.83 13.37 3.48
N TYR A 59 2.67 13.34 4.80
CA TYR A 59 1.63 14.05 5.51
C TYR A 59 2.19 14.64 6.78
N ARG A 60 1.52 15.66 7.29
CA ARG A 60 1.83 16.27 8.58
C ARG A 60 0.56 16.44 9.39
N CYS A 61 0.72 16.72 10.67
CA CYS A 61 -0.39 17.04 11.55
C CYS A 61 -1.04 18.38 11.20
N LEU A 62 -2.37 18.42 11.21
CA LEU A 62 -3.14 19.67 11.16
C LEU A 62 -3.06 20.37 12.53
N ILE A 63 -2.80 21.68 12.51
CA ILE A 63 -2.65 22.48 13.74
C ILE A 63 -3.78 23.50 13.83
N PRO A 64 -4.93 23.14 14.44
CA PRO A 64 -6.12 24.00 14.53
C PRO A 64 -5.87 25.37 15.17
N GLU A 65 -4.81 25.53 15.96
CA GLU A 65 -4.42 26.78 16.61
C GLU A 65 -3.82 27.80 15.61
N CYS A 66 -3.32 27.32 14.46
CA CYS A 66 -2.59 28.15 13.49
C CYS A 66 -3.21 28.15 12.09
N GLU A 67 -4.03 27.15 11.76
CA GLU A 67 -4.62 27.01 10.43
C GLU A 67 -5.98 26.29 10.49
N THR A 68 -6.73 26.42 9.40
CA THR A 68 -7.97 25.66 9.16
C THR A 68 -7.74 24.63 8.07
N ALA A 69 -8.55 23.56 8.05
CA ALA A 69 -8.43 22.49 7.07
C ALA A 69 -8.49 22.99 5.60
N ASP A 70 -9.25 24.05 5.33
CA ASP A 70 -9.43 24.60 3.98
C ASP A 70 -8.27 25.50 3.51
N ALA A 71 -7.50 26.08 4.44
CA ALA A 71 -6.42 27.02 4.16
C ALA A 71 -5.03 26.47 4.54
N ALA A 72 -4.96 25.20 4.94
CA ALA A 72 -3.73 24.57 5.39
C ALA A 72 -2.73 24.40 4.23
N ALA A 73 -1.53 24.94 4.40
CA ALA A 73 -0.42 24.78 3.48
C ALA A 73 0.49 23.66 3.98
N TYR A 74 0.96 22.74 3.14
CA TYR A 74 1.76 21.59 3.62
C TYR A 74 3.05 21.97 4.34
N ALA A 75 3.77 23.02 3.92
CA ALA A 75 5.02 23.45 4.55
C ALA A 75 4.99 24.95 4.90
N PRO A 76 4.28 25.35 5.96
CA PRO A 76 4.28 26.74 6.42
C PRO A 76 5.60 27.04 7.17
N PRO A 77 6.04 28.31 7.19
CA PRO A 77 7.30 28.70 7.82
C PRO A 77 7.33 28.48 9.35
N TRP A 78 6.15 28.41 9.99
CA TRP A 78 5.97 28.20 11.43
C TRP A 78 5.86 26.71 11.84
N LEU A 79 5.97 25.78 10.89
CA LEU A 79 5.81 24.35 11.15
C LEU A 79 6.81 23.79 12.17
N PRO A 80 8.12 24.15 12.14
CA PRO A 80 9.10 23.65 13.09
C PRO A 80 8.81 24.03 14.55
N GLU A 81 8.05 25.10 14.77
CA GLU A 81 7.67 25.58 16.10
C GLU A 81 6.55 24.73 16.73
N ALA A 82 5.75 24.05 15.90
CA ALA A 82 4.55 23.33 16.34
C ALA A 82 4.69 21.80 16.30
N ILE A 83 5.68 21.27 15.56
CA ILE A 83 5.94 19.84 15.42
C ILE A 83 7.39 19.54 15.80
N PRO A 84 7.65 18.49 16.61
CA PRO A 84 9.01 18.07 16.91
C PRO A 84 9.75 17.62 15.64
N VAL A 85 11.00 18.01 15.52
CA VAL A 85 11.87 17.61 14.40
C VAL A 85 12.78 16.49 14.88
N ASN A 86 12.71 15.35 14.19
CA ASN A 86 13.54 14.18 14.44
C ASN A 86 14.43 13.91 13.23
N ASP A 87 15.74 13.82 13.45
CA ASP A 87 16.76 13.64 12.40
C ASP A 87 16.66 14.61 11.20
N GLY A 88 16.16 15.83 11.44
CA GLY A 88 16.01 16.87 10.42
C GLY A 88 14.70 16.83 9.62
N SER A 89 13.81 15.88 9.90
CA SER A 89 12.44 15.83 9.38
C SER A 89 11.40 16.09 10.47
N PRO A 90 10.31 16.85 10.19
CA PRO A 90 9.19 16.99 11.12
C PRO A 90 8.55 15.61 11.38
N GLU A 91 8.21 15.30 12.63
CA GLU A 91 7.48 14.08 12.93
C GLU A 91 6.02 14.16 12.40
N GLU A 92 5.57 13.12 11.71
CA GLU A 92 4.28 13.13 10.99
C GLU A 92 3.07 12.86 11.89
N CYS A 93 3.31 12.33 13.09
CA CYS A 93 2.29 11.68 13.93
C CYS A 93 2.06 12.32 15.28
N VAL A 94 2.94 13.25 15.66
CA VAL A 94 2.86 13.97 16.93
C VAL A 94 3.05 15.45 16.71
N ARG A 95 2.46 16.24 17.59
CA ARG A 95 2.58 17.70 17.62
C ARG A 95 2.81 18.17 19.05
N PHE A 96 3.34 19.36 19.23
CA PHE A 96 3.45 19.95 20.56
C PHE A 96 2.07 20.32 21.11
N VAL A 97 1.92 20.18 22.43
CA VAL A 97 0.66 20.51 23.12
C VAL A 97 0.46 22.03 23.12
N HIS A 98 -0.77 22.49 22.90
CA HIS A 98 -1.10 23.91 22.97
C HIS A 98 -0.92 24.48 24.40
N ASN A 99 -0.23 25.61 24.50
CA ASN A 99 -0.01 26.33 25.74
C ASN A 99 -1.15 27.34 26.01
N ASN A 100 -2.13 26.94 26.81
CA ASN A 100 -3.30 27.74 27.20
C ASN A 100 -2.96 29.02 28.01
N SER A 101 -1.68 29.24 28.37
CA SER A 101 -1.22 30.45 29.07
C SER A 101 -0.77 31.56 28.12
N SER A 102 -0.58 31.23 26.85
CA SER A 102 -0.24 32.20 25.81
C SER A 102 -1.49 32.96 25.39
N SER A 103 -1.45 34.29 25.48
CA SER A 103 -2.60 35.12 25.09
C SER A 103 -2.63 35.22 23.57
N ASP A 104 -3.70 34.67 23.02
CA ASP A 104 -4.10 34.67 21.62
C ASP A 104 -4.21 36.13 21.11
N GLY A 105 -3.12 36.65 20.55
CA GLY A 105 -2.92 38.12 20.48
C GLY A 105 -2.64 38.71 19.10
N ASN A 106 -2.21 37.93 18.10
CA ASN A 106 -1.74 38.53 16.84
C ASN A 106 -2.04 37.74 15.55
N GLY A 107 -2.74 36.60 15.62
CA GLY A 107 -3.05 35.79 14.43
C GLY A 107 -1.81 35.20 13.73
N THR A 108 -0.65 35.22 14.40
CA THR A 108 0.61 34.65 13.93
C THR A 108 0.96 33.43 14.75
N CYS A 109 1.19 32.30 14.08
CA CYS A 109 1.65 31.07 14.72
C CYS A 109 3.10 31.25 15.21
N SER A 110 3.26 31.43 16.52
CA SER A 110 4.56 31.57 17.22
C SER A 110 4.84 30.35 18.09
N ALA A 111 6.11 30.09 18.39
CA ALA A 111 6.53 29.03 19.31
C ALA A 111 5.91 29.16 20.72
N ASP A 112 5.54 30.37 21.15
CA ASP A 112 4.95 30.61 22.48
C ASP A 112 3.59 29.93 22.67
N LEU A 113 2.90 29.60 21.57
CA LEU A 113 1.62 28.90 21.55
C LEU A 113 1.74 27.41 21.88
N PHE A 114 2.97 26.87 21.89
CA PHE A 114 3.22 25.43 22.02
C PHE A 114 4.15 25.13 23.21
N ASP A 115 3.80 24.11 23.98
CA ASP A 115 4.66 23.56 25.02
C ASP A 115 5.61 22.53 24.40
N THR A 116 6.83 22.93 24.10
CA THR A 116 7.86 22.07 23.48
C THR A 116 8.31 20.91 24.38
N THR A 117 7.90 20.89 25.66
CA THR A 117 8.23 19.81 26.59
C THR A 117 7.25 18.63 26.50
N ARG A 118 6.08 18.83 25.87
CA ARG A 118 5.02 17.83 25.78
C ARG A 118 4.52 17.67 24.36
N THR A 119 4.38 16.42 23.95
CA THR A 119 3.84 16.05 22.64
C THR A 119 2.53 15.31 22.80
N GLU A 120 1.60 15.52 21.86
CA GLU A 120 0.35 14.78 21.75
C GLU A 120 0.17 14.19 20.36
N ARG A 121 -0.73 13.21 20.24
CA ARG A 121 -1.05 12.58 18.96
C ARG A 121 -1.96 13.48 18.12
N CYS A 122 -1.74 13.45 16.82
CA CYS A 122 -2.52 14.23 15.88
C CYS A 122 -3.88 13.56 15.58
N GLY A 123 -4.93 14.37 15.50
CA GLY A 123 -6.28 13.89 15.18
C GLY A 123 -6.70 14.12 13.73
N ALA A 124 -5.96 14.96 13.00
CA ALA A 124 -6.21 15.30 11.61
C ALA A 124 -4.88 15.59 10.90
N TRP A 125 -4.87 15.42 9.59
CA TRP A 125 -3.65 15.48 8.77
C TRP A 125 -3.81 16.37 7.54
N VAL A 126 -2.69 16.92 7.09
CA VAL A 126 -2.56 17.70 5.87
C VAL A 126 -1.58 16.96 4.96
N TYR A 127 -2.05 16.62 3.76
CA TYR A 127 -1.28 15.85 2.77
C TYR A 127 -0.51 16.78 1.82
N GLU A 128 0.63 16.31 1.32
CA GLU A 128 1.46 17.07 0.37
C GLU A 128 0.73 17.33 -0.96
N PRO A 129 0.64 18.60 -1.43
CA PRO A 129 -0.05 18.92 -2.67
C PRO A 129 0.68 18.35 -3.89
N GLY A 130 -0.09 17.85 -4.86
CA GLY A 130 0.45 17.27 -6.10
C GLY A 130 0.63 15.75 -6.07
N GLN A 131 0.45 15.11 -4.92
CA GLN A 131 0.33 13.66 -4.82
C GLN A 131 -1.08 13.20 -5.26
N ARG A 132 -1.18 12.01 -5.86
CA ARG A 132 -2.47 11.42 -6.24
C ARG A 132 -3.20 10.93 -4.99
N ASN A 133 -4.53 10.91 -5.04
CA ASN A 133 -5.32 10.28 -3.98
C ASN A 133 -5.03 8.78 -3.91
N THR A 134 -4.84 8.27 -2.70
CA THR A 134 -4.56 6.87 -2.41
C THR A 134 -5.50 6.40 -1.30
N ILE A 135 -5.50 5.10 -1.04
CA ILE A 135 -6.26 4.51 0.07
C ILE A 135 -5.82 5.11 1.42
N LEU A 136 -4.57 5.57 1.53
CA LEU A 136 -4.07 6.19 2.75
C LEU A 136 -4.80 7.51 3.06
N ASN A 137 -4.90 8.41 2.08
CA ASN A 137 -5.51 9.72 2.30
C ASN A 137 -7.03 9.70 2.28
N GLU A 138 -7.64 8.74 1.60
CA GLU A 138 -9.09 8.59 1.57
C GLU A 138 -9.66 8.07 2.91
N TRP A 139 -8.87 7.29 3.64
CA TRP A 139 -9.29 6.63 4.89
C TRP A 139 -8.51 7.06 6.12
N ASP A 140 -7.67 8.11 6.00
CA ASP A 140 -6.77 8.61 7.05
C ASP A 140 -5.98 7.48 7.75
N LEU A 141 -5.36 6.61 6.94
CA LEU A 141 -4.56 5.48 7.43
C LEU A 141 -3.12 5.93 7.74
N THR A 142 -3.01 6.91 8.62
CA THR A 142 -1.76 7.53 9.03
C THR A 142 -1.20 6.84 10.28
N CYS A 143 0.11 7.01 10.51
CA CYS A 143 0.82 6.56 11.71
C CYS A 143 0.78 5.05 11.98
N ASP A 144 1.63 4.57 12.89
CA ASP A 144 1.75 3.13 13.16
C ASP A 144 0.46 2.47 13.67
N ASP A 145 -0.46 3.25 14.24
CA ASP A 145 -1.72 2.76 14.78
C ASP A 145 -2.64 2.17 13.69
N ASN A 146 -2.63 2.76 12.48
CA ASN A 146 -3.54 2.40 11.39
C ASN A 146 -2.84 2.01 10.09
N LYS A 147 -1.58 2.42 9.88
CA LYS A 147 -0.82 2.16 8.64
C LYS A 147 -0.65 0.68 8.33
N TRP A 148 -0.64 -0.18 9.35
CA TRP A 148 -0.60 -1.64 9.19
C TRP A 148 -1.79 -2.20 8.39
N LYS A 149 -2.92 -1.48 8.32
CA LYS A 149 -4.09 -1.87 7.51
C LYS A 149 -3.80 -1.89 6.01
N LEU A 150 -2.86 -1.08 5.53
CA LEU A 150 -2.40 -1.16 4.13
C LEU A 150 -1.66 -2.50 3.89
N ALA A 151 -0.80 -2.91 4.82
CA ALA A 151 -0.10 -4.20 4.69
C ALA A 151 -1.05 -5.40 4.79
N LEU A 152 -2.16 -5.26 5.52
CA LEU A 152 -3.17 -6.30 5.69
C LEU A 152 -3.79 -6.73 4.35
N VAL A 153 -4.09 -5.79 3.45
CA VAL A 153 -4.71 -6.11 2.15
C VAL A 153 -3.80 -7.02 1.31
N GLY A 154 -2.50 -6.71 1.24
CA GLY A 154 -1.53 -7.54 0.55
C GLY A 154 -1.37 -8.93 1.20
N SER A 155 -1.45 -8.99 2.53
CA SER A 155 -1.36 -10.23 3.29
C SER A 155 -2.56 -11.15 3.02
N ILE A 156 -3.78 -10.60 3.02
CA ILE A 156 -5.01 -11.33 2.67
C ILE A 156 -4.94 -11.84 1.22
N GLY A 157 -4.47 -11.01 0.28
CA GLY A 157 -4.29 -11.43 -1.11
C GLY A 157 -3.33 -12.62 -1.24
N SER A 158 -2.21 -12.58 -0.51
CA SER A 158 -1.20 -13.64 -0.52
C SER A 158 -1.73 -14.95 0.08
N LEU A 159 -2.46 -14.86 1.21
CA LEU A 159 -3.14 -16.00 1.82
C LEU A 159 -4.24 -16.58 0.91
N GLY A 160 -5.00 -15.71 0.25
CA GLY A 160 -5.99 -16.09 -0.74
C GLY A 160 -5.38 -16.87 -1.90
N GLY A 161 -4.22 -16.44 -2.41
CA GLY A 161 -3.48 -17.19 -3.43
C GLY A 161 -2.99 -18.56 -2.93
N MET A 162 -2.44 -18.60 -1.71
CA MET A 162 -1.95 -19.83 -1.08
C MET A 162 -3.04 -20.89 -0.93
N VAL A 163 -4.25 -20.50 -0.54
CA VAL A 163 -5.39 -21.42 -0.37
C VAL A 163 -6.12 -21.66 -1.70
N GLY A 164 -6.21 -20.65 -2.55
CA GLY A 164 -6.96 -20.67 -3.80
C GLY A 164 -6.33 -21.56 -4.86
N MET A 165 -5.00 -21.57 -5.00
CA MET A 165 -4.33 -22.37 -6.04
C MET A 165 -4.52 -23.89 -5.84
N PRO A 166 -4.34 -24.47 -4.64
CA PRO A 166 -4.63 -25.89 -4.42
C PRO A 166 -6.10 -26.25 -4.66
N LEU A 167 -7.03 -25.40 -4.23
CA LEU A 167 -8.46 -25.62 -4.45
C LEU A 167 -8.82 -25.60 -5.93
N ALA A 168 -8.32 -24.61 -6.67
CA ALA A 168 -8.52 -24.53 -8.12
C ALA A 168 -7.92 -25.75 -8.84
N GLY A 169 -6.75 -26.22 -8.41
CA GLY A 169 -6.14 -27.44 -8.91
C GLY A 169 -7.02 -28.67 -8.67
N PHE A 170 -7.54 -28.83 -7.45
CA PHE A 170 -8.45 -29.92 -7.11
C PHE A 170 -9.77 -29.87 -7.89
N LEU A 171 -10.37 -28.69 -8.06
CA LEU A 171 -11.58 -28.52 -8.88
C LEU A 171 -11.31 -28.77 -10.36
N SER A 172 -10.13 -28.41 -10.88
CA SER A 172 -9.78 -28.60 -12.29
C SER A 172 -9.50 -30.07 -12.64
N ASP A 173 -9.11 -30.89 -11.66
CA ASP A 173 -8.82 -32.31 -11.86
C ASP A 173 -10.09 -33.19 -11.86
N ARG A 174 -11.22 -32.63 -11.41
CA ARG A 174 -12.53 -33.29 -11.37
C ARG A 174 -13.41 -32.89 -12.55
#